data_AF-A0A3N5NVF3-F1
#
_entry.id   AF-A0A3N5NVF3-F1
#
_cell.length_a   1.000
_cell.length_b   1.000
_cell.length_c   1.000
_cell.angle_alpha   90.00
_cell.angle_beta   90.00
_cell.angle_gamma   90.00
#
_symmetry.space_group_name_H-M   'P 1'
#
loop_
_entity.id
_entity.type
_entity.pdbx_description
1 polymer ?
#
loop_
_entity_poly.entity_id
_entity_poly.type
_entity_poly.pdbx_seq_one_letter_code
_entity_poly.pdbx_strand_id
1 'polypeptide(L)'
;MGKSNVRRPSPVPVKTQTKKQIAMSRKEARQRRIILLSVGAVALVILLVLVFGVVQEVVMAPAQPVAIVNGEKLRTDVYQDLVTYRRYNQYVTIDNLQSSLEQLQTGEQQEGSEFLVSFYEQQLSQLQAQLGTIPQSALEEFIEDALIREKAEAEGIAVTAADVEESIQADLRNAFAQSQEVITGTEELPTATPVPQQEVDDLYDSIIGNITISDAAFRDIVQRSLLREKVQELLASEVVSTGLVVQAQLIKTETEEEALAAVERIEGGEEFAVVA
;
A
#
# COMPACT_ATOMS: atom_id res chain seq x y z
N MET A 1 -68.67 4.38 -81.05
CA MET A 1 -69.04 5.33 -79.97
C MET A 1 -69.61 4.53 -78.80
N GLY A 2 -68.89 4.45 -77.68
CA GLY A 2 -69.40 3.84 -76.44
C GLY A 2 -68.77 4.59 -75.27
N LYS A 3 -69.54 5.48 -74.65
CA LYS A 3 -69.09 6.36 -73.57
C LYS A 3 -69.07 5.60 -72.24
N SER A 4 -68.05 5.94 -71.46
CA SER A 4 -67.68 5.53 -70.10
C SER A 4 -68.82 5.35 -69.09
N ASN A 5 -68.61 4.46 -68.11
CA ASN A 5 -69.01 4.73 -66.72
C ASN A 5 -68.09 3.99 -65.74
N VAL A 6 -67.03 4.67 -65.29
CA VAL A 6 -66.19 4.25 -64.17
C VAL A 6 -66.90 4.66 -62.87
N ARG A 7 -67.34 3.68 -62.07
CA ARG A 7 -67.89 3.92 -60.73
C ARG A 7 -66.75 4.27 -59.77
N ARG A 8 -66.80 5.46 -59.18
CA ARG A 8 -65.89 5.90 -58.11
C ARG A 8 -66.22 5.14 -56.81
N PRO A 9 -65.24 4.75 -55.98
CA PRO A 9 -65.50 4.17 -54.67
C PRO A 9 -66.01 5.25 -53.71
N SER A 10 -67.06 4.91 -52.95
CA SER A 10 -67.66 5.79 -51.94
C SER A 10 -66.67 6.11 -50.81
N PRO A 11 -66.62 7.36 -50.31
CA PRO A 11 -65.75 7.71 -49.20
C PRO A 11 -66.24 7.05 -47.90
N VAL A 12 -65.34 6.36 -47.21
CA VAL A 12 -65.58 5.82 -45.87
C VAL A 12 -65.92 6.99 -44.92
N PRO A 13 -67.03 6.96 -44.19
CA PRO A 13 -67.39 8.07 -43.31
C PRO A 13 -66.37 8.18 -42.18
N VAL A 14 -65.63 9.29 -42.13
CA VAL A 14 -64.79 9.64 -40.98
C VAL A 14 -65.72 9.84 -39.80
N LYS A 15 -65.64 8.93 -38.82
CA LYS A 15 -66.47 8.91 -37.61
C LYS A 15 -66.21 10.18 -36.81
N THR A 16 -66.97 11.25 -37.06
CA THR A 16 -66.86 12.52 -36.33
C THR A 16 -67.26 12.29 -34.89
N GLN A 17 -66.30 12.45 -33.98
CA GLN A 17 -66.53 12.26 -32.55
C GLN A 17 -67.61 13.21 -32.05
N THR A 18 -68.53 12.69 -31.24
CA THR A 18 -69.61 13.50 -30.66
C THR A 18 -69.03 14.52 -29.68
N LYS A 19 -69.65 15.70 -29.54
CA LYS A 19 -69.21 16.74 -28.57
C LYS A 19 -69.02 16.18 -27.14
N LYS A 20 -69.82 15.16 -26.79
CA LYS A 20 -69.72 14.41 -25.54
C LYS A 20 -68.45 13.55 -25.44
N GLN A 21 -68.05 12.88 -26.52
CA GLN A 21 -66.80 12.09 -26.57
C GLN A 21 -65.56 12.98 -26.50
N ILE A 22 -65.57 14.17 -27.13
CA ILE A 22 -64.47 15.15 -27.05
C ILE A 22 -64.33 15.74 -25.64
N ALA A 23 -65.45 15.95 -24.94
CA ALA A 23 -65.42 16.42 -23.55
C ALA A 23 -64.90 15.36 -22.57
N MET A 24 -65.21 14.08 -22.83
CA MET A 24 -64.77 12.94 -22.02
C MET A 24 -63.27 12.67 -22.21
N SER A 25 -62.78 12.69 -23.46
CA SER A 25 -61.36 12.50 -23.77
C SER A 25 -60.46 13.63 -23.24
N ARG A 26 -60.97 14.86 -23.11
CA ARG A 26 -60.24 15.96 -22.46
C ARG A 26 -60.05 15.76 -20.95
N LYS A 27 -60.98 15.07 -20.26
CA LYS A 27 -60.84 14.73 -18.84
C LYS A 27 -59.80 13.63 -18.64
N GLU A 28 -59.83 12.60 -19.48
CA GLU A 28 -58.85 11.51 -19.48
C GLU A 28 -57.44 11.99 -19.84
N ALA A 29 -57.30 12.93 -20.79
CA ALA A 29 -56.01 13.51 -21.14
C ALA A 29 -55.39 14.29 -19.98
N ARG A 30 -56.20 14.97 -19.14
CA ARG A 30 -55.71 15.64 -17.93
C ARG A 30 -55.28 14.63 -16.87
N GLN A 31 -56.09 13.61 -16.61
CA GLN A 31 -55.75 12.55 -15.66
C GLN A 31 -54.48 11.82 -16.08
N ARG A 32 -54.35 11.46 -17.37
CA ARG A 32 -53.14 10.84 -17.92
C ARG A 32 -51.91 11.74 -17.82
N ARG A 33 -52.05 13.05 -18.07
CA ARG A 33 -50.95 14.01 -17.92
C ARG A 33 -50.52 14.16 -16.47
N ILE A 34 -51.45 14.19 -15.52
CA ILE A 34 -51.15 14.26 -14.09
C ILE A 34 -50.46 12.98 -13.62
N ILE A 35 -50.94 11.80 -14.03
CA ILE A 35 -50.32 10.51 -13.72
C ILE A 35 -48.90 10.43 -14.31
N LEU A 36 -48.70 10.85 -15.56
CA LEU A 36 -47.37 10.87 -16.17
C LEU A 36 -46.42 11.86 -15.47
N LEU A 37 -46.92 13.02 -15.05
CA LEU A 37 -46.12 13.97 -14.27
C LEU A 37 -45.77 13.43 -12.88
N SER A 38 -46.70 12.74 -12.20
CA SER A 38 -46.41 12.13 -10.90
C SER A 38 -45.41 10.99 -11.01
N VAL A 39 -45.54 10.13 -12.02
CA VAL A 39 -44.57 9.05 -12.29
C VAL A 39 -43.20 9.63 -12.66
N GLY A 40 -43.15 10.67 -13.49
CA GLY A 40 -41.92 11.37 -13.83
C GLY A 40 -41.26 12.03 -12.61
N ALA A 41 -42.03 12.63 -11.71
CA ALA A 41 -41.52 13.22 -10.47
C ALA A 41 -40.94 12.16 -9.53
N VAL A 42 -41.60 11.01 -9.38
CA VAL A 42 -41.09 9.89 -8.56
C VAL A 42 -39.81 9.32 -9.18
N ALA A 43 -39.75 9.13 -10.50
CA ALA A 43 -38.54 8.68 -11.20
C ALA A 43 -37.38 9.67 -11.03
N LEU A 44 -37.63 10.98 -11.10
CA LEU A 44 -36.64 12.03 -10.85
C LEU A 44 -36.10 11.97 -9.42
N VAL A 45 -36.97 11.80 -8.41
CA VAL A 45 -36.56 11.69 -7.00
C VAL A 45 -35.69 10.46 -6.78
N ILE A 46 -36.05 9.31 -7.36
CA ILE A 46 -35.22 8.09 -7.30
C ILE A 46 -33.84 8.34 -7.93
N LEU A 47 -33.80 8.99 -9.09
CA LEU A 47 -32.54 9.32 -9.77
C LEU A 47 -31.66 10.26 -8.94
N LEU A 48 -32.26 11.27 -8.30
CA LEU A 48 -31.55 12.18 -7.40
C LEU A 48 -30.98 11.46 -6.18
N VAL A 49 -31.72 10.51 -5.58
CA VAL A 49 -31.23 9.71 -4.45
C VAL A 49 -30.07 8.80 -4.88
N LEU A 50 -30.16 8.18 -6.07
CA LEU A 50 -29.08 7.36 -6.61
C LEU A 50 -27.82 8.18 -6.89
N VAL A 51 -27.96 9.33 -7.56
CA VAL A 51 -26.84 10.25 -7.82
C VAL A 51 -26.26 10.78 -6.51
N PHE A 52 -27.10 11.13 -5.54
CA PHE A 52 -26.64 11.57 -4.22
C PHE A 52 -25.86 10.47 -3.48
N GLY A 53 -26.34 9.22 -3.52
CA GLY A 53 -25.64 8.08 -2.94
C GLY A 53 -24.27 7.85 -3.59
N VAL A 54 -24.18 7.93 -4.92
CA VAL A 54 -22.90 7.82 -5.64
C VAL A 54 -21.96 8.96 -5.29
N VAL A 55 -22.44 10.20 -5.22
CA VAL A 55 -21.60 11.37 -4.85
C VAL A 55 -21.12 11.26 -3.40
N GLN A 56 -21.98 10.82 -2.48
CA GLN A 56 -21.61 10.66 -1.08
C GLN A 56 -20.54 9.55 -0.91
N GLU A 57 -20.73 8.42 -1.57
CA GLU A 57 -19.83 7.25 -1.50
C GLU A 57 -18.50 7.50 -2.22
N VAL A 58 -18.54 8.05 -3.43
CA VAL A 58 -17.35 8.17 -4.29
C VAL A 58 -16.55 9.44 -4.02
N VAL A 59 -17.18 10.53 -3.58
CA VAL A 59 -16.50 11.83 -3.43
C VAL A 59 -16.34 12.25 -1.97
N MET A 60 -17.35 12.02 -1.13
CA MET A 60 -17.36 12.54 0.24
C MET A 60 -16.74 11.58 1.28
N ALA A 61 -16.93 10.27 1.12
CA ALA A 61 -16.35 9.25 2.01
C ALA A 61 -14.80 9.20 1.98
N PRO A 62 -14.10 9.24 0.82
CA PRO A 62 -12.64 9.16 0.79
C PRO A 62 -11.93 10.42 1.33
N ALA A 63 -12.63 11.56 1.40
CA ALA A 63 -12.07 12.82 1.89
C ALA A 63 -12.19 13.00 3.42
N GLN A 64 -12.84 12.08 4.14
CA GLN A 64 -12.92 12.14 5.60
C GLN A 64 -11.58 11.76 6.23
N PRO A 65 -11.20 12.35 7.38
CA PRO A 65 -9.96 11.98 8.05
C PRO A 65 -10.10 10.62 8.75
N VAL A 66 -9.15 9.71 8.54
CA VAL A 66 -9.03 8.45 9.31
C VAL A 66 -8.46 8.69 10.70
N ALA A 67 -7.64 9.73 10.84
CA ALA A 67 -7.03 10.16 12.09
C ALA A 67 -6.67 11.65 12.03
N ILE A 68 -6.42 12.24 13.20
CA ILE A 68 -5.95 13.62 13.34
C ILE A 68 -4.70 13.60 14.21
N VAL A 69 -3.59 14.14 13.70
CA VAL A 69 -2.28 14.18 14.37
C VAL A 69 -1.85 15.63 14.48
N ASN A 70 -1.68 16.16 15.70
CA ASN A 70 -1.30 17.57 15.96
C ASN A 70 -2.13 18.62 15.17
N GLY A 71 -3.39 18.30 14.85
CA GLY A 71 -4.29 19.18 14.08
C GLY A 71 -4.27 18.94 12.56
N GLU A 72 -3.33 18.14 12.05
CA GLU A 72 -3.32 17.68 10.67
C GLU A 72 -4.33 16.53 10.46
N LYS A 73 -5.10 16.61 9.37
CA LYS A 73 -6.10 15.60 8.99
C LYS A 73 -5.50 14.58 8.03
N LEU A 74 -5.42 13.32 8.46
CA LEU A 74 -4.96 12.21 7.64
C LEU A 74 -6.10 11.69 6.77
N ARG A 75 -6.04 11.93 5.46
CA ARG A 75 -7.13 11.57 4.51
C ARG A 75 -7.28 10.06 4.33
N THR A 76 -8.52 9.62 4.12
CA THR A 76 -8.85 8.20 3.95
C THR A 76 -8.29 7.60 2.66
N ASP A 77 -8.31 8.32 1.54
CA ASP A 77 -7.78 7.82 0.27
C ASP A 77 -6.28 7.47 0.35
N VAL A 78 -5.46 8.37 0.93
CA VAL A 78 -4.03 8.10 1.11
C VAL A 78 -3.79 6.88 2.01
N TYR A 79 -4.59 6.74 3.07
CA TYR A 79 -4.54 5.55 3.91
C TYR A 79 -4.90 4.28 3.12
N GLN A 80 -5.93 4.32 2.27
CA GLN A 80 -6.32 3.18 1.43
C GLN A 80 -5.23 2.80 0.43
N ASP A 81 -4.53 3.78 -0.16
CA ASP A 81 -3.39 3.54 -1.04
C ASP A 81 -2.26 2.82 -0.30
N LEU A 82 -1.92 3.27 0.91
CA LEU A 82 -0.91 2.62 1.76
C LEU A 82 -1.31 1.18 2.13
N VAL A 83 -2.56 0.96 2.54
CA VAL A 83 -3.08 -0.39 2.83
C VAL A 83 -2.98 -1.30 1.60
N THR A 84 -3.32 -0.77 0.43
CA THR A 84 -3.28 -1.50 -0.84
C THR A 84 -1.84 -1.87 -1.21
N TYR A 85 -0.90 -0.94 -1.06
CA TYR A 85 0.52 -1.18 -1.25
C TYR A 85 1.06 -2.24 -0.30
N ARG A 86 0.76 -2.14 1.00
CA ARG A 86 1.20 -3.12 2.00
C ARG A 86 0.65 -4.51 1.71
N ARG A 87 -0.62 -4.61 1.30
CA ARG A 87 -1.22 -5.89 0.88
C ARG A 87 -0.56 -6.45 -0.37
N TYR A 88 -0.33 -5.62 -1.37
CA TYR A 88 0.31 -6.04 -2.62
C TYR A 88 1.67 -6.68 -2.35
N ASN A 89 2.55 -6.01 -1.59
CA ASN A 89 3.86 -6.56 -1.24
C ASN A 89 3.76 -7.87 -0.45
N GLN A 90 2.79 -7.98 0.47
CA GLN A 90 2.56 -9.21 1.21
C GLN A 90 2.09 -10.35 0.30
N TYR A 91 1.21 -10.06 -0.66
CA TYR A 91 0.74 -11.06 -1.63
C TYR A 91 1.86 -11.53 -2.54
N VAL A 92 2.71 -10.64 -3.05
CA VAL A 92 3.89 -11.01 -3.84
C VAL A 92 4.81 -11.94 -3.03
N THR A 93 5.03 -11.63 -1.75
CA THR A 93 5.84 -12.47 -0.86
C THR A 93 5.22 -13.87 -0.67
N ILE A 94 3.91 -13.93 -0.43
CA ILE A 94 3.18 -15.19 -0.28
C ILE A 94 3.24 -16.01 -1.57
N ASP A 95 3.07 -15.39 -2.73
CA ASP A 95 3.09 -16.04 -4.04
C ASP A 95 4.46 -16.65 -4.36
N ASN A 96 5.55 -15.91 -4.08
CA ASN A 96 6.92 -16.41 -4.22
C ASN A 96 7.18 -17.63 -3.32
N LEU A 97 6.67 -17.63 -2.08
CA LEU A 97 6.80 -18.76 -1.16
C LEU A 97 5.95 -19.97 -1.60
N GLN A 98 4.74 -19.74 -2.10
CA GLN A 98 3.90 -20.81 -2.65
C GLN A 98 4.55 -21.46 -3.87
N SER A 99 5.10 -20.65 -4.77
CA SER A 99 5.86 -21.14 -5.93
C SER A 99 7.08 -21.96 -5.51
N SER A 100 7.79 -21.53 -4.46
CA SER A 100 8.92 -22.27 -3.88
C SER A 100 8.48 -23.61 -3.27
N LEU A 101 7.34 -23.63 -2.58
CA LEU A 101 6.73 -24.85 -2.02
C LEU A 101 6.34 -25.84 -3.12
N GLU A 102 5.71 -25.38 -4.21
CA GLU A 102 5.30 -26.22 -5.33
C GLU A 102 6.52 -26.88 -6.01
N GLN A 103 7.62 -26.13 -6.19
CA GLN A 103 8.87 -26.67 -6.73
C GLN A 103 9.47 -27.76 -5.83
N LEU A 104 9.47 -27.57 -4.51
CA LEU A 104 9.96 -28.57 -3.55
C LEU A 104 9.11 -29.83 -3.50
N GLN A 105 7.80 -29.70 -3.72
CA GLN A 105 6.86 -30.82 -3.73
C GLN A 105 6.88 -31.62 -5.03
N THR A 106 7.27 -31.00 -6.15
CA THR A 106 7.25 -31.61 -7.49
C THR A 106 8.64 -31.99 -8.02
N GLY A 107 9.71 -31.49 -7.41
CA GLY A 107 11.10 -31.73 -7.81
C GLY A 107 11.69 -33.07 -7.35
N GLU A 108 12.80 -33.49 -8.00
CA GLU A 108 13.53 -34.72 -7.70
C GLU A 108 14.16 -34.74 -6.29
N GLN A 109 14.29 -33.59 -5.62
CA GLN A 109 14.74 -33.46 -4.22
C GLN A 109 13.63 -33.70 -3.17
N GLN A 110 12.58 -34.43 -3.53
CA GLN A 110 11.46 -34.75 -2.62
C GLN A 110 11.91 -35.52 -1.37
N GLU A 111 12.93 -36.38 -1.49
CA GLU A 111 13.49 -37.12 -0.37
C GLU A 111 14.37 -36.21 0.51
N GLY A 112 13.79 -35.71 1.61
CA GLY A 112 14.49 -34.89 2.61
C GLY A 112 14.00 -33.44 2.73
N SER A 113 13.03 -33.03 1.91
CA SER A 113 12.46 -31.67 1.91
C SER A 113 11.31 -31.47 2.91
N GLU A 114 10.86 -32.51 3.61
CA GLU A 114 9.71 -32.45 4.54
C GLU A 114 9.86 -31.38 5.63
N PHE A 115 11.07 -31.23 6.19
CA PHE A 115 11.37 -30.14 7.12
C PHE A 115 11.17 -28.76 6.47
N LEU A 116 11.71 -28.55 5.27
CA LEU A 116 11.61 -27.28 4.54
C LEU A 116 10.17 -26.96 4.16
N VAL A 117 9.40 -27.97 3.74
CA VAL A 117 7.96 -27.83 3.48
C VAL A 117 7.25 -27.37 4.75
N SER A 118 7.46 -28.03 5.89
CA SER A 118 6.83 -27.63 7.16
C SER A 118 7.24 -26.22 7.61
N PHE A 119 8.49 -25.82 7.37
CA PHE A 119 9.01 -24.49 7.69
C PHE A 119 8.34 -23.41 6.83
N TYR A 120 8.25 -23.60 5.51
CA TYR A 120 7.57 -22.67 4.62
C TYR A 120 6.07 -22.62 4.86
N GLU A 121 5.42 -23.74 5.17
CA GLU A 121 4.00 -23.75 5.58
C GLU A 121 3.76 -22.93 6.86
N GLN A 122 4.63 -23.08 7.86
CA GLN A 122 4.56 -22.29 9.09
C GLN A 122 4.74 -20.80 8.79
N GLN A 123 5.73 -20.44 7.97
CA GLN A 123 5.97 -19.05 7.56
C GLN A 123 4.78 -18.49 6.78
N LEU A 124 4.22 -19.25 5.85
CA LEU A 124 3.05 -18.87 5.07
C LEU A 124 1.83 -18.64 5.95
N SER A 125 1.60 -19.48 6.96
CA SER A 125 0.53 -19.28 7.95
C SER A 125 0.72 -17.96 8.72
N GLN A 126 1.95 -17.62 9.11
CA GLN A 126 2.26 -16.37 9.77
C GLN A 126 2.00 -15.16 8.85
N LEU A 127 2.46 -15.21 7.60
CA LEU A 127 2.25 -14.13 6.62
C LEU A 127 0.76 -13.93 6.29
N GLN A 128 -0.02 -15.02 6.23
CA GLN A 128 -1.47 -14.95 6.07
C GLN A 128 -2.16 -14.31 7.27
N ALA A 129 -1.72 -14.61 8.50
CA ALA A 129 -2.25 -13.96 9.70
C ALA A 129 -1.98 -12.45 9.70
N GLN A 130 -0.80 -12.04 9.22
CA GLN A 130 -0.42 -10.62 9.11
C GLN A 130 -1.32 -9.84 8.12
N LEU A 131 -1.85 -10.47 7.07
CA LEU A 131 -2.80 -9.80 6.16
C LEU A 131 -4.00 -9.18 6.89
N GLY A 132 -4.45 -9.82 7.97
CA GLY A 132 -5.53 -9.33 8.81
C GLY A 132 -5.18 -8.08 9.62
N THR A 133 -3.90 -7.89 9.96
CA THR A 133 -3.41 -6.76 10.76
C THR A 133 -2.91 -5.59 9.92
N ILE A 134 -2.70 -5.78 8.60
CA ILE A 134 -2.21 -4.72 7.70
C ILE A 134 -2.98 -3.39 7.85
N PRO A 135 -4.32 -3.35 7.92
CA PRO A 135 -5.02 -2.07 8.06
C PRO A 135 -4.62 -1.31 9.33
N GLN A 136 -4.47 -2.03 10.44
CA GLN A 136 -4.06 -1.42 11.71
C GLN A 136 -2.61 -0.94 11.64
N SER A 137 -1.68 -1.78 11.16
CA SER A 137 -0.27 -1.39 11.07
C SER A 137 -0.05 -0.26 10.07
N ALA A 138 -0.79 -0.22 8.96
CA ALA A 138 -0.74 0.88 8.00
C ALA A 138 -1.28 2.20 8.58
N LEU A 139 -2.28 2.14 9.48
CA LEU A 139 -2.75 3.33 10.17
C LEU A 139 -1.70 3.86 11.15
N GLU A 140 -1.09 2.97 11.94
CA GLU A 140 0.01 3.31 12.86
C GLU A 140 1.18 3.92 12.09
N GLU A 141 1.56 3.31 10.97
CA GLU A 141 2.60 3.83 10.07
C GLU A 141 2.24 5.21 9.50
N PHE A 142 1.00 5.42 9.05
CA PHE A 142 0.56 6.70 8.50
C PHE A 142 0.53 7.82 9.55
N ILE A 143 0.22 7.48 10.80
CA ILE A 143 0.33 8.42 11.92
C ILE A 143 1.79 8.79 12.16
N GLU A 144 2.69 7.80 12.13
CA GLU A 144 4.12 8.04 12.30
C GLU A 144 4.70 8.87 11.16
N ASP A 145 4.32 8.59 9.90
CA ASP A 145 4.71 9.40 8.72
C ASP A 145 4.33 10.88 8.90
N ALA A 146 3.17 11.15 9.50
CA ALA A 146 2.74 12.52 9.77
C ALA A 146 3.67 13.21 10.77
N LEU A 147 4.05 12.52 11.85
CA LEU A 147 4.99 13.03 12.84
C LEU A 147 6.40 13.20 12.27
N ILE A 148 6.84 12.26 11.44
CA ILE A 148 8.13 12.31 10.73
C ILE A 148 8.17 13.52 9.81
N ARG A 149 7.11 13.76 9.05
CA ARG A 149 7.02 14.93 8.17
C ARG A 149 7.03 16.23 8.97
N GLU A 150 6.32 16.30 10.08
CA GLU A 150 6.38 17.46 10.99
C GLU A 150 7.81 17.71 11.49
N LYS A 151 8.52 16.67 11.91
CA LYS A 151 9.93 16.76 12.32
C LYS A 151 10.85 17.15 11.16
N ALA A 152 10.64 16.56 9.98
CA ALA A 152 11.41 16.89 8.78
C ALA A 152 11.25 18.37 8.40
N GLU A 153 10.03 18.90 8.43
CA GLU A 153 9.74 20.32 8.18
C GLU A 153 10.40 21.23 9.23
N ALA A 154 10.36 20.83 10.51
CA ALA A 154 11.01 21.57 11.59
C ALA A 154 12.54 21.63 11.44
N GLU A 155 13.15 20.57 10.91
CA GLU A 155 14.60 20.44 10.70
C GLU A 155 15.05 20.82 9.28
N GLY A 156 14.13 21.27 8.43
CA GLY A 156 14.42 21.65 7.04
C GLY A 156 14.84 20.49 6.13
N ILE A 157 14.48 19.25 6.48
CA ILE A 157 14.70 18.06 5.66
C ILE A 157 13.65 18.02 4.55
N ALA A 158 14.11 17.89 3.30
CA ALA A 158 13.25 17.70 2.14
C ALA A 158 13.66 16.45 1.35
N VAL A 159 12.67 15.85 0.68
CA VAL A 159 12.87 14.78 -0.31
C VAL A 159 12.40 15.32 -1.65
N THR A 160 13.28 15.30 -2.64
CA THR A 160 12.95 15.79 -3.99
C THR A 160 12.37 14.68 -4.86
N ALA A 161 11.71 15.04 -5.97
CA ALA A 161 11.26 14.05 -6.94
C ALA A 161 12.42 13.25 -7.56
N ALA A 162 13.61 13.84 -7.66
CA ALA A 162 14.81 13.15 -8.13
C ALA A 162 15.28 12.10 -7.10
N ASP A 163 15.24 12.43 -5.80
CA ASP A 163 15.57 11.49 -4.73
C ASP A 163 14.65 10.26 -4.76
N VAL A 164 13.34 10.49 -4.98
CA VAL A 164 12.34 9.41 -5.10
C VAL A 164 12.63 8.53 -6.31
N GLU A 165 12.89 9.15 -7.47
CA GLU A 165 13.21 8.41 -8.70
C GLU A 165 14.49 7.58 -8.55
N GLU A 166 15.53 8.17 -7.97
CA GLU A 166 16.80 7.48 -7.72
C GLU A 166 16.62 6.29 -6.77
N SER A 167 15.87 6.46 -5.69
CA SER A 167 15.55 5.38 -4.75
C SER A 167 14.77 4.25 -5.41
N ILE A 168 13.73 4.56 -6.20
CA ILE A 168 12.95 3.55 -6.94
C ILE A 168 13.87 2.77 -7.88
N GLN A 169 14.67 3.47 -8.68
CA GLN A 169 15.57 2.80 -9.62
C GLN A 169 16.62 1.95 -8.92
N ALA A 170 17.16 2.40 -7.78
CA ALA A 170 18.11 1.63 -7.00
C ALA A 170 17.48 0.34 -6.45
N ASP A 171 16.28 0.44 -5.87
CA ASP A 171 15.56 -0.71 -5.31
C ASP A 171 15.21 -1.74 -6.38
N LEU A 172 14.75 -1.30 -7.55
CA LEU A 172 14.43 -2.18 -8.67
C LEU A 172 15.68 -2.88 -9.24
N ARG A 173 16.79 -2.16 -9.39
CA ARG A 173 18.06 -2.77 -9.82
C ARG A 173 18.55 -3.82 -8.83
N ASN A 174 18.42 -3.55 -7.53
CA ASN A 174 18.77 -4.50 -6.48
C ASN A 174 17.87 -5.74 -6.53
N ALA A 175 16.55 -5.57 -6.67
CA ALA A 175 15.60 -6.67 -6.80
C ALA A 175 15.92 -7.55 -8.02
N PHE A 176 16.26 -6.91 -9.15
CA PHE A 176 16.64 -7.63 -10.37
C PHE A 176 17.95 -8.39 -10.21
N ALA A 177 18.97 -7.80 -9.58
CA ALA A 177 20.26 -8.46 -9.33
C ALA A 177 20.08 -9.74 -8.48
N GLN A 178 19.23 -9.71 -7.46
CA GLN A 178 18.96 -10.90 -6.63
C GLN A 178 18.25 -12.03 -7.38
N SER A 179 17.51 -11.73 -8.45
CA SER A 179 16.85 -12.75 -9.27
C SER A 179 17.80 -13.51 -10.21
N GLN A 180 19.01 -12.97 -10.46
CA GLN A 180 19.97 -13.53 -11.42
C GLN A 180 21.11 -14.33 -10.80
N GLU A 181 21.26 -14.35 -9.46
CA GLU A 181 22.33 -15.12 -8.81
C GLU A 181 22.03 -16.63 -8.82
N VAL A 182 22.26 -17.25 -9.98
CA VAL A 182 22.44 -18.70 -10.10
C VAL A 182 23.84 -19.02 -9.58
N ILE A 183 23.92 -19.61 -8.39
CA ILE A 183 25.17 -20.14 -7.79
C ILE A 183 25.79 -21.21 -8.70
N THR A 184 26.61 -20.81 -9.65
CA THR A 184 27.45 -21.70 -10.45
C THR A 184 28.92 -21.49 -10.08
N GLY A 185 29.46 -22.41 -9.27
CA GLY A 185 30.89 -22.69 -9.15
C GLY A 185 31.81 -21.60 -8.56
N THR A 186 32.51 -21.94 -7.48
CA THR A 186 33.47 -21.12 -6.72
C THR A 186 34.77 -20.75 -7.49
N GLU A 187 34.75 -20.22 -8.72
CA GLU A 187 36.02 -19.79 -9.36
C GLU A 187 36.13 -18.36 -9.88
N GLU A 188 35.05 -17.59 -10.05
CA GLU A 188 35.19 -16.14 -10.29
C GLU A 188 34.05 -15.39 -9.58
N LEU A 189 34.37 -14.32 -8.82
CA LEU A 189 33.35 -13.41 -8.30
C LEU A 189 32.51 -12.94 -9.48
N PRO A 190 31.17 -13.14 -9.49
CA PRO A 190 30.34 -12.65 -10.58
C PRO A 190 30.56 -11.14 -10.69
N THR A 191 31.10 -10.70 -11.83
CA THR A 191 31.15 -9.28 -12.14
C THR A 191 29.70 -8.83 -12.33
N ALA A 192 29.21 -7.94 -11.48
CA ALA A 192 27.86 -7.41 -11.57
C ALA A 192 27.62 -6.90 -13.00
N THR A 193 26.76 -7.59 -13.75
CA THR A 193 26.36 -7.13 -15.08
C THR A 193 25.44 -5.93 -14.86
N PRO A 194 25.72 -4.75 -15.46
CA PRO A 194 24.83 -3.61 -15.33
C PRO A 194 23.44 -3.97 -15.85
N VAL A 195 22.42 -3.86 -15.00
CA VAL A 195 21.03 -4.09 -15.41
C VAL A 195 20.64 -3.04 -16.44
N PRO A 196 20.22 -3.42 -17.66
CA PRO A 196 19.77 -2.47 -18.68
C PRO A 196 18.61 -1.63 -18.18
N GLN A 197 18.65 -0.31 -18.42
CA GLN A 197 17.61 0.60 -17.94
C GLN A 197 16.19 0.20 -18.41
N GLN A 198 16.07 -0.31 -19.63
CA GLN A 198 14.78 -0.77 -20.16
C GLN A 198 14.17 -1.89 -19.31
N GLU A 199 14.98 -2.81 -18.79
CA GLU A 199 14.48 -3.91 -17.95
C GLU A 199 13.99 -3.40 -16.59
N VAL A 200 14.63 -2.35 -16.07
CA VAL A 200 14.19 -1.65 -14.85
C VAL A 200 12.85 -0.95 -15.10
N ASP A 201 12.72 -0.25 -16.23
CA ASP A 201 11.50 0.46 -16.60
C ASP A 201 10.33 -0.53 -16.83
N ASP A 202 10.58 -1.66 -17.50
CA ASP A 202 9.58 -2.70 -17.74
C ASP A 202 9.11 -3.34 -16.40
N LEU A 203 10.04 -3.54 -15.45
CA LEU A 203 9.71 -4.02 -14.12
C LEU A 203 8.86 -3.01 -13.35
N TYR A 204 9.19 -1.72 -13.44
CA TYR A 204 8.41 -0.66 -12.82
C TYR A 204 6.98 -0.64 -13.37
N ASP A 205 6.83 -0.65 -14.69
CA ASP A 205 5.53 -0.66 -15.36
C ASP A 205 4.72 -1.91 -14.99
N SER A 206 5.37 -3.07 -14.82
CA SER A 206 4.73 -4.29 -14.34
C SER A 206 4.22 -4.13 -12.91
N ILE A 207 5.02 -3.57 -11.99
CA ILE A 207 4.60 -3.34 -10.60
C ILE A 207 3.40 -2.38 -10.56
N ILE A 208 3.52 -1.21 -11.22
CA ILE A 208 2.46 -0.19 -11.26
C ILE A 208 1.19 -0.72 -11.97
N GLY A 209 1.34 -1.56 -12.98
CA GLY A 209 0.21 -2.18 -13.68
C GLY A 209 -0.51 -3.25 -12.85
N ASN A 210 0.20 -3.94 -11.96
CA ASN A 210 -0.35 -5.01 -11.12
C ASN A 210 -0.91 -4.48 -9.79
N ILE A 211 -0.34 -3.41 -9.25
CA ILE A 211 -0.85 -2.77 -8.03
C ILE A 211 -2.04 -1.86 -8.36
N THR A 212 -3.08 -1.90 -7.54
CA THR A 212 -4.27 -1.05 -7.74
C THR A 212 -4.11 0.33 -7.09
N ILE A 213 -2.97 1.01 -7.31
CA ILE A 213 -2.73 2.40 -6.91
C ILE A 213 -2.12 3.18 -8.09
N SER A 214 -2.20 4.51 -8.04
CA SER A 214 -1.57 5.35 -9.07
C SER A 214 -0.05 5.44 -8.91
N ASP A 215 0.67 5.72 -10.00
CA ASP A 215 2.12 6.04 -9.98
C ASP A 215 2.45 7.17 -8.98
N ALA A 216 1.63 8.22 -8.95
CA ALA A 216 1.80 9.32 -8.01
C ALA A 216 1.61 8.87 -6.54
N ALA A 217 0.67 7.97 -6.28
CA ALA A 217 0.46 7.42 -4.93
C ALA A 217 1.63 6.51 -4.52
N PHE A 218 2.13 5.69 -5.43
CA PHE A 218 3.32 4.87 -5.18
C PHE A 218 4.53 5.76 -4.84
N ARG A 219 4.77 6.81 -5.62
CA ARG A 219 5.85 7.78 -5.38
C ARG A 219 5.68 8.53 -4.05
N ASP A 220 4.47 8.88 -3.65
CA ASP A 220 4.20 9.48 -2.33
C ASP A 220 4.57 8.51 -1.18
N ILE A 221 4.29 7.23 -1.34
CA ILE A 221 4.68 6.19 -0.36
C ILE A 221 6.21 6.10 -0.25
N VAL A 222 6.93 6.08 -1.38
CA VAL A 222 8.41 6.08 -1.38
C VAL A 222 8.98 7.37 -0.79
N GLN A 223 8.37 8.51 -1.09
CA GLN A 223 8.78 9.79 -0.51
C GLN A 223 8.70 9.77 1.03
N ARG A 224 7.66 9.16 1.60
CA ARG A 224 7.50 9.03 3.06
C ARG A 224 8.55 8.12 3.68
N SER A 225 8.88 6.99 3.03
CA SER A 225 9.95 6.12 3.53
C SER A 225 11.31 6.82 3.50
N LEU A 226 11.58 7.62 2.48
CA LEU A 226 12.82 8.42 2.41
C LEU A 226 12.85 9.51 3.49
N LEU A 227 11.73 10.18 3.77
CA LEU A 227 11.66 11.16 4.86
C LEU A 227 11.95 10.50 6.21
N ARG A 228 11.38 9.32 6.44
CA ARG A 228 11.62 8.51 7.65
C ARG A 228 13.09 8.18 7.83
N GLU A 229 13.73 7.68 6.77
CA GLU A 229 15.16 7.36 6.78
C GLU A 229 16.01 8.60 7.11
N LYS A 230 15.80 9.71 6.41
CA LYS A 230 16.55 10.96 6.64
C LYS A 230 16.35 11.51 8.06
N VAL A 231 15.12 11.46 8.59
CA VAL A 231 14.84 11.89 9.97
C VAL A 231 15.48 10.94 10.98
N GLN A 232 15.44 9.64 10.74
CA GLN A 232 16.09 8.66 11.61
C GLN A 232 17.60 8.84 11.64
N GLU A 233 18.23 9.11 10.49
CA GLU A 233 19.66 9.41 10.40
C GLU A 233 20.02 10.68 11.17
N LEU A 234 19.22 11.74 11.02
CA LEU A 234 19.40 12.97 11.80
C LEU A 234 19.35 12.67 13.30
N LEU A 235 18.30 11.98 13.77
CA LEU A 235 18.14 11.63 15.18
C LEU A 235 19.29 10.75 15.68
N ALA A 236 19.75 9.80 14.87
CA ALA A 236 20.89 8.95 15.20
C ALA A 236 22.19 9.77 15.34
N SER A 237 22.38 10.81 14.53
CA SER A 237 23.54 11.70 14.61
C SER A 237 23.58 12.54 15.91
N GLU A 238 22.43 12.76 16.54
CA GLU A 238 22.32 13.49 17.81
C GLU A 238 22.65 12.60 19.03
N VAL A 239 22.66 11.28 18.86
CA VAL A 239 22.98 10.34 19.94
C VAL A 239 24.49 10.28 20.18
N VAL A 240 24.91 10.61 21.39
CA VAL A 240 26.31 10.44 21.81
C VAL A 240 26.66 8.96 21.82
N SER A 241 27.36 8.51 20.77
CA SER A 241 27.73 7.10 20.56
C SER A 241 29.00 6.69 21.31
N THR A 242 29.74 7.65 21.87
CA THR A 242 30.99 7.42 22.61
C THR A 242 30.93 8.07 23.99
N GLY A 243 31.08 7.26 25.04
CA GLY A 243 31.21 7.71 26.43
C GLY A 243 32.39 7.02 27.10
N LEU A 244 32.79 7.53 28.27
CA LEU A 244 33.80 6.86 29.10
C LEU A 244 33.28 5.46 29.49
N VAL A 245 33.87 4.41 28.92
CA VAL A 245 33.63 3.03 29.35
C VAL A 245 34.70 2.67 30.37
N VAL A 246 34.31 2.47 31.63
CA VAL A 246 35.23 2.02 32.68
C VAL A 246 35.12 0.50 32.80
N GLN A 247 36.17 -0.22 32.42
CA GLN A 247 36.31 -1.64 32.73
C GLN A 247 37.00 -1.77 34.10
N ALA A 248 36.21 -1.91 35.17
CA ALA A 248 36.73 -2.08 36.51
C ALA A 248 36.98 -3.55 36.81
N GLN A 249 38.12 -3.86 37.44
CA GLN A 249 38.43 -5.16 38.03
C GLN A 249 38.53 -4.97 39.55
N LEU A 250 38.03 -5.93 40.34
CA LEU A 250 37.96 -5.84 41.81
C LEU A 250 38.73 -7.02 42.43
N ILE A 251 39.62 -6.71 43.38
CA ILE A 251 40.22 -7.70 44.29
C ILE A 251 39.51 -7.58 45.63
N LYS A 252 39.06 -8.70 46.20
CA LYS A 252 38.39 -8.74 47.50
C LYS A 252 39.25 -9.52 48.49
N THR A 253 39.62 -8.88 49.60
CA THR A 253 40.39 -9.48 50.70
C THR A 253 39.57 -9.51 51.99
N GLU A 254 39.99 -10.28 52.98
CA GLU A 254 39.29 -10.37 54.27
C GLU A 254 39.71 -9.25 55.23
N THR A 255 40.90 -8.69 55.03
CA THR A 255 41.48 -7.66 55.89
C THR A 255 42.04 -6.47 55.10
N GLU A 256 42.16 -5.33 55.78
CA GLU A 256 42.75 -4.10 55.22
C GLU A 256 44.24 -4.27 54.90
N GLU A 257 44.96 -5.02 55.72
CA GLU A 257 46.39 -5.30 55.52
C GLU A 257 46.64 -6.08 54.23
N GLU A 258 45.82 -7.08 53.94
CA GLU A 258 45.86 -7.84 52.68
C GLU A 258 45.48 -6.97 51.46
N ALA A 259 44.52 -6.05 51.62
CA ALA A 259 44.13 -5.13 50.55
C ALA A 259 45.29 -4.18 50.19
N LEU A 260 45.96 -3.61 51.21
CA LEU A 260 47.10 -2.72 51.01
C LEU A 260 48.29 -3.45 50.38
N ALA A 261 48.55 -4.70 50.78
CA ALA A 261 49.58 -5.52 50.16
C ALA A 261 49.27 -5.83 48.69
N ALA A 262 47.99 -6.09 48.35
CA ALA A 262 47.57 -6.28 46.97
C ALA A 262 47.74 -5.01 46.13
N VAL A 263 47.45 -3.83 46.69
CA VAL A 263 47.69 -2.53 46.05
C VAL A 263 49.18 -2.31 45.79
N GLU A 264 50.03 -2.53 46.79
CA GLU A 264 51.49 -2.35 46.66
C GLU A 264 52.08 -3.28 45.58
N ARG A 265 51.58 -4.51 45.45
CA ARG A 265 51.99 -5.44 44.39
C ARG A 265 51.57 -4.97 43.00
N ILE A 266 50.36 -4.46 42.85
CA ILE A 266 49.87 -3.92 41.58
C ILE A 266 50.63 -2.64 41.21
N GLU A 267 50.84 -1.72 42.16
CA GLU A 267 51.64 -0.50 41.94
C GLU A 267 53.12 -0.82 41.67
N GLY A 268 53.62 -1.93 42.22
CA GLY A 268 54.94 -2.51 41.96
C GLY A 268 55.09 -3.17 40.58
N GLY A 269 54.01 -3.28 39.80
CA GLY A 269 54.01 -3.76 38.42
C GLY A 269 53.65 -5.23 38.24
N GLU A 270 53.09 -5.91 39.25
CA GLU A 270 52.50 -7.24 39.07
C GLU A 270 51.14 -7.17 38.34
N GLU A 271 50.89 -8.16 37.49
CA GLU A 271 49.64 -8.29 36.73
C GLU A 271 48.42 -8.49 37.66
N PHE A 272 47.33 -7.76 37.40
CA PHE A 272 46.11 -7.82 38.22
C PHE A 272 45.56 -9.25 38.38
N ALA A 273 45.59 -10.05 37.30
CA ALA A 273 45.13 -11.44 37.30
C ALA A 273 45.95 -12.39 38.18
N VAL A 274 47.16 -11.98 38.59
CA VAL A 274 48.03 -12.76 39.49
C VAL A 274 47.79 -12.38 40.96
N VAL A 275 47.28 -11.17 41.20
CA VAL A 275 47.00 -10.64 42.55
C VAL A 275 45.55 -10.89 42.98
N ALA A 276 44.62 -10.97 42.03
CA ALA A 276 43.18 -11.21 42.23
C ALA A 276 42.86 -12.64 42.70
#